data_AF-N9M2X3-F1
#
_entry.id   AF-N9M2X3-F1
#
_cell.length_a   1.000
_cell.length_b   1.000
_cell.length_c   1.000
_cell.angle_alpha   90.00
_cell.angle_beta   90.00
_cell.angle_gamma   90.00
#
_symmetry.space_group_name_H-M   'P 1'
#
loop_
_entity.id
_entity.type
_entity.pdbx_description
1 polymer ?
#
loop_
_entity_poly.entity_id
_entity_poly.type
_entity_poly.pdbx_seq_one_letter_code
_entity_poly.pdbx_strand_id
1 'polypeptide(L)' 'MPRHYLVGVLVLLILIMLLNLESGLGRILYLGVIVLCLGVLGLVLGTVLLMVLTFTFILYAAVKAIRSQHQLPH' A
#
# COMPACT_ATOMS: atom_id res chain seq x y z
N MET A 1 -8.45 -17.24 -3.54
CA MET A 1 -8.31 -17.86 -2.20
C MET A 1 -6.88 -18.16 -1.72
N PRO A 2 -5.78 -18.26 -2.52
CA PRO A 2 -4.46 -18.64 -1.97
C PRO A 2 -3.68 -17.50 -1.30
N ARG A 3 -4.04 -16.24 -1.56
CA ARG A 3 -3.24 -15.07 -1.15
C ARG A 3 -3.26 -14.82 0.36
N HIS A 4 -4.37 -15.10 1.05
CA HIS A 4 -4.47 -14.93 2.51
C HIS A 4 -3.68 -15.99 3.27
N TYR A 5 -3.66 -17.24 2.78
CA TYR A 5 -2.85 -18.30 3.36
C TYR A 5 -1.36 -18.02 3.22
N LEU A 6 -0.92 -17.50 2.08
CA LEU A 6 0.48 -17.16 1.85
C LEU A 6 0.95 -16.04 2.78
N VAL A 7 0.12 -15.02 3.01
CA VAL A 7 0.41 -13.96 3.99
C VAL A 7 0.48 -14.52 5.41
N GLY A 8 -0.46 -15.39 5.79
CA GLY A 8 -0.46 -16.03 7.11
C GLY A 8 0.78 -16.88 7.36
N VAL A 9 1.20 -17.68 6.39
CA VAL A 9 2.44 -18.49 6.46
C VAL A 9 3.66 -17.59 6.56
N LEU A 10 3.72 -16.49 5.80
CA LEU A 10 4.83 -15.54 5.85
C LEU A 10 4.97 -14.90 7.25
N VAL A 11 3.85 -14.47 7.83
CA VAL A 11 3.81 -13.89 9.18
C VAL A 11 4.26 -14.90 10.22
N LEU A 12 3.79 -16.15 10.12
CA LEU A 12 4.19 -17.22 11.04
C LEU A 12 5.70 -17.50 10.97
N LEU A 13 6.25 -17.54 9.76
CA LEU A 13 7.68 -17.81 9.53
C LEU A 13 8.57 -16.69 10.08
N ILE A 14 8.13 -15.43 9.91
CA ILE A 14 8.76 -14.25 10.53
C ILE A 14 8.73 -14.36 12.06
N LEU A 15 7.61 -14.79 12.64
CA LEU A 15 7.45 -14.95 14.09
C LEU A 15 8.39 -16.03 14.64
N ILE A 16 8.51 -17.16 13.94
CA ILE A 16 9.41 -18.26 14.30
C ILE A 16 10.87 -17.79 14.23
N MET A 17 11.26 -17.11 13.15
CA MET A 17 12.60 -16.54 13.01
C MET A 17 12.92 -15.55 14.15
N LEU A 18 11.96 -14.69 14.50
CA LEU A 18 12.10 -13.71 15.59
C LEU A 18 12.26 -14.40 16.97
N LEU A 19 11.55 -15.49 17.21
CA LEU A 19 11.64 -16.29 18.45
C LEU A 19 12.94 -17.10 18.53
N ASN A 20 13.48 -17.50 17.38
CA ASN A 20 14.71 -18.29 17.28
C ASN A 20 16.00 -17.45 17.41
N LEU A 21 15.88 -16.11 17.50
CA LEU A 21 17.04 -15.25 17.74
C LEU A 21 17.43 -15.30 19.23
N GLU A 22 18.59 -15.88 19.52
CA GLU A 22 19.14 -15.96 20.89
C GLU A 22 19.41 -14.59 21.52
N SER A 23 19.71 -13.58 20.70
CA SER A 23 20.05 -12.24 21.18
C SER A 23 18.85 -11.29 21.10
N GLY A 24 18.47 -10.71 22.24
CA GLY A 24 17.39 -9.71 22.31
C GLY A 24 17.65 -8.48 21.46
N LEU A 25 18.91 -8.11 21.24
CA LEU A 25 19.32 -6.98 20.41
C LEU A 25 19.11 -7.27 18.92
N GLY A 26 19.44 -8.48 18.46
CA GLY A 26 19.14 -8.92 17.09
C GLY A 26 17.64 -8.97 16.83
N ARG A 27 16.84 -9.35 17.83
CA ARG A 27 15.38 -9.39 17.75
C ARG A 27 14.78 -8.01 17.50
N ILE A 28 15.26 -6.99 18.23
CA ILE A 28 14.81 -5.60 18.06
C ILE A 28 15.21 -5.05 16.70
N LEU A 29 16.45 -5.29 16.25
CA LEU A 29 16.92 -4.86 14.94
C LEU A 29 16.10 -5.49 13.81
N TYR A 30 15.83 -6.79 13.89
CA TYR A 30 15.03 -7.50 12.90
C TYR A 30 13.59 -6.98 12.85
N LEU A 31 12.96 -6.76 14.01
CA LEU A 31 11.64 -6.14 14.09
C LEU A 31 11.64 -4.74 13.47
N GLY A 32 12.69 -3.95 13.74
CA GLY A 32 12.87 -2.62 13.17
C GLY A 32 12.92 -2.65 11.63
N VAL A 33 13.67 -3.57 11.04
CA VAL A 33 13.74 -3.73 9.58
C VAL A 33 12.39 -4.12 8.97
N ILE A 34 11.62 -4.98 9.63
CA ILE A 34 10.27 -5.37 9.18
C ILE A 34 9.34 -4.16 9.19
N VAL A 35 9.31 -3.40 10.28
CA VAL A 35 8.48 -2.20 10.40
C VAL A 35 8.90 -1.16 9.35
N LEU A 36 10.20 -1.00 9.11
CA LEU A 36 10.72 -0.10 8.07
C LEU A 36 10.26 -0.54 6.67
N CYS A 37 10.35 -1.83 6.36
CA CYS A 37 9.87 -2.39 5.09
C CYS A 37 8.37 -2.20 4.91
N LEU A 38 7.57 -2.49 5.94
CA LEU A 38 6.13 -2.29 5.92
C LEU A 38 5.77 -0.80 5.76
N GLY A 39 6.52 0.08 6.42
CA GLY A 39 6.37 1.53 6.28
C GLY A 39 6.64 1.99 4.85
N VAL A 40 7.75 1.57 4.25
CA VAL A 40 8.10 1.92 2.86
C VAL A 40 7.07 1.37 1.87
N LEU A 41 6.69 0.09 1.99
CA LEU A 41 5.64 -0.49 1.14
C LEU A 41 4.30 0.24 1.29
N GLY A 42 3.91 0.56 2.52
CA GLY A 42 2.69 1.31 2.81
C GLY A 42 2.72 2.71 2.20
N LEU A 43 3.87 3.39 2.26
CA LEU A 43 4.05 4.71 1.69
C LEU A 43 3.96 4.67 0.15
N VAL A 44 4.58 3.68 -0.48
CA VAL A 44 4.48 3.45 -1.94
C VAL A 44 3.04 3.13 -2.37
N LEU A 45 2.35 2.24 -1.65
CA LEU A 45 0.94 1.93 -1.95
C LEU A 45 0.04 3.16 -1.75
N GLY A 46 0.32 3.94 -0.70
CA GLY A 46 -0.39 5.19 -0.41
C GLY A 46 -0.21 6.22 -1.52
N THR A 47 1.01 6.45 -2.01
CA THR A 47 1.27 7.41 -3.09
C THR A 47 0.63 6.95 -4.41
N VAL A 48 0.67 5.67 -4.73
CA VAL A 48 -0.02 5.10 -5.90
C VAL A 48 -1.53 5.31 -5.79
N LEU A 49 -2.13 5.04 -4.62
CA LEU A 49 -3.56 5.27 -4.39
C LEU A 49 -3.93 6.74 -4.59
N LEU A 50 -3.09 7.65 -4.07
CA LEU A 50 -3.28 9.09 -4.19
C LEU A 50 -3.21 9.53 -5.66
N MET A 51 -2.22 9.04 -6.41
CA MET A 51 -2.13 9.29 -7.86
C MET A 51 -3.39 8.83 -8.59
N VAL A 52 -3.88 7.61 -8.31
CA VAL A 52 -5.09 7.07 -8.96
C VAL A 52 -6.32 7.93 -8.64
N LEU A 53 -6.48 8.38 -7.40
CA LEU A 53 -7.56 9.28 -6.99
C LEU A 53 -7.49 10.62 -7.70
N THR A 54 -6.31 11.24 -7.74
CA THR A 54 -6.10 12.51 -8.44
C THR A 54 -6.40 12.38 -9.92
N PHE A 55 -5.91 11.31 -10.57
CA PHE A 55 -6.14 11.06 -11.98
C PHE A 55 -7.63 10.88 -12.30
N THR A 56 -8.34 10.12 -11.45
CA THR A 56 -9.78 9.93 -11.55
C THR A 56 -10.54 11.25 -11.42
N PHE A 57 -10.12 12.11 -10.49
CA PHE A 57 -10.73 13.43 -10.30
C PHE A 57 -10.53 14.35 -11.50
N ILE A 58 -9.32 14.36 -12.07
CA ILE A 58 -8.99 15.13 -13.29
C ILE A 58 -9.85 14.65 -14.46
N LEU A 59 -9.94 13.34 -14.68
CA LEU A 59 -10.78 12.75 -15.73
C LEU A 59 -12.25 13.10 -15.52
N TYR A 60 -12.76 13.00 -14.30
CA TYR A 60 -14.13 13.37 -13.97
C TYR A 60 -14.39 14.86 -14.26
N ALA A 61 -13.49 15.75 -13.85
CA ALA A 61 -13.58 17.18 -14.11
C ALA A 61 -13.53 17.49 -15.61
N ALA A 62 -12.64 16.83 -16.36
CA ALA A 62 -12.52 16.98 -17.81
C ALA A 62 -13.79 16.52 -18.53
N VAL A 63 -14.32 15.34 -18.18
CA VAL A 63 -15.59 14.83 -18.74
C VAL A 63 -16.74 15.77 -18.42
N LYS A 64 -16.82 16.27 -17.17
CA LYS A 64 -17.84 17.25 -16.77
C LYS A 64 -17.72 18.55 -17.57
N ALA A 65 -16.52 19.06 -17.79
CA ALA A 65 -16.27 20.28 -18.56
C ALA A 65 -16.71 20.13 -20.02
N ILE A 66 -16.33 19.02 -20.67
CA ILE A 66 -16.73 18.72 -22.06
C ILE A 66 -18.25 18.62 -22.16
N ARG A 67 -18.91 17.92 -21.23
CA ARG A 67 -20.37 17.77 -21.21
C ARG A 67 -21.07 19.12 -21.01
N SER A 68 -20.53 19.97 -20.13
CA SER A 68 -21.05 21.32 -19.90
C SER A 68 -20.89 22.23 -21.12
N GLN A 69 -19.79 22.09 -21.88
CA GLN A 69 -19.61 22.83 -23.13
C GLN A 69 -20.55 22.35 -24.25
N HIS A 70 -20.84 21.05 -24.33
CA HIS A 70 -21.82 20.51 -25.26
C HIS A 70 -23.28 20.86 -24.92
N GLN A 71 -23.54 21.32 -23.69
CA GLN A 71 -24.86 21.76 -23.24
C GLN A 71 -25.11 23.27 -23.40
N LEU A 72 -24.16 24.04 -23.93
CA LEU A 72 -24.43 25.41 -24.37
C LEU A 72 -25.44 25.34 -25.54
N PRO A 73 -26.69 25.81 -25.36
CA PRO A 73 -27.64 25.87 -26.45
C PRO A 73 -27.12 26.91 -27.45
N HIS A 74 -27.09 26.53 -28.73
CA HIS A 74 -27.19 27.51 -29.80
C HIS A 74 -28.54 28.22 -29.72
#